data_AF-B9LUI4-F1
#
_entry.id   AF-B9LUI4-F1
#
_cell.length_a   1.000
_cell.length_b   1.000
_cell.length_c   1.000
_cell.angle_alpha   90.00
_cell.angle_beta   90.00
_cell.angle_gamma   90.00
#
_symmetry.space_group_name_H-M   'P 1'
#
loop_
_entity.id
_entity.type
_entity.pdbx_description
1 polymer ?
#
loop_
_entity_poly.entity_id
_entity_poly.type
_entity_poly.pdbx_seq_one_letter_code
_entity_poly.pdbx_strand_id
1 'polypeptide(L)'
;MPATSQHNEQAGALPNPSPENTTEHGENPARFLVEELTVDDGDGTTGELMLARIRGLETIALCRFWLGVERYLAAHADRDPRDRVVDALEEREETLRKRGEGIAQAGLSAAERRERATELDSESVAVLVDEDGEEVSWSRQRGAVMGASR
;
A
#
# COMPACT_ATOMS: atom_id res chain seq x y z
N MET A 1 22.70 -4.70 -18.59
CA MET A 1 22.98 -3.85 -17.41
C MET A 1 22.08 -4.31 -16.29
N PRO A 2 22.59 -4.90 -15.19
CA PRO A 2 21.71 -5.25 -14.08
C PRO A 2 21.27 -3.95 -13.39
N ALA A 3 19.98 -3.84 -13.06
CA ALA A 3 19.42 -2.70 -12.34
C ALA A 3 20.12 -2.60 -10.98
N THR A 4 20.91 -1.54 -10.81
CA THR A 4 21.72 -1.26 -9.64
C THR A 4 20.82 -1.11 -8.41
N SER A 5 21.17 -1.81 -7.33
CA SER A 5 20.61 -1.74 -5.97
C SER A 5 20.71 -0.36 -5.29
N GLN A 6 20.41 0.74 -5.98
CA GLN A 6 20.48 2.09 -5.42
C GLN A 6 19.28 2.46 -4.52
N HIS A 7 18.20 1.67 -4.54
CA HIS A 7 17.00 1.97 -3.75
C HIS A 7 17.06 1.46 -2.29
N ASN A 8 18.17 0.85 -1.85
CA ASN A 8 18.26 0.13 -0.58
C ASN A 8 19.09 0.82 0.52
N GLU A 9 19.63 2.03 0.27
CA GLU A 9 20.64 2.65 1.16
C GLU A 9 20.09 3.56 2.30
N GLN A 10 18.77 3.69 2.47
CA GLN A 10 18.21 4.58 3.52
C GLN A 10 17.87 3.91 4.86
N ALA A 11 18.21 2.62 5.08
CA ALA A 11 17.89 1.91 6.33
C ALA A 11 18.98 2.00 7.43
N GLY A 12 19.61 3.17 7.60
CA GLY A 12 20.85 3.32 8.37
C GLY A 12 20.77 3.43 9.90
N ALA A 13 19.60 3.50 10.53
CA ALA A 13 19.51 3.85 11.96
C ALA A 13 18.78 2.84 12.87
N LEU A 14 18.07 1.86 12.33
CA LEU A 14 17.37 0.85 13.14
C LEU A 14 17.90 -0.56 12.79
N PRO A 15 18.33 -1.35 13.79
CA PRO A 15 18.83 -2.70 13.53
C PRO A 15 17.76 -3.49 12.79
N ASN A 16 18.13 -4.08 11.66
CA ASN A 16 17.26 -5.01 10.97
C ASN A 16 17.04 -6.21 11.90
N PRO A 17 15.80 -6.45 12.38
CA PRO A 17 15.55 -7.53 13.33
C PRO A 17 15.63 -8.91 12.69
N SER A 18 15.66 -9.01 11.35
CA SER A 18 15.85 -10.27 10.64
C SER A 18 16.60 -10.06 9.32
N PRO A 19 17.94 -9.98 9.35
CA PRO A 19 18.76 -9.81 8.16
C PRO A 19 18.62 -10.98 7.16
N GLU A 20 18.34 -12.20 7.66
CA GLU A 20 18.08 -13.38 6.82
C GLU A 20 16.78 -13.21 6.02
N ASN A 21 15.68 -12.81 6.66
CA ASN A 21 14.40 -12.58 5.97
C ASN A 21 14.45 -11.36 5.04
N THR A 22 15.20 -10.32 5.37
CA THR A 22 15.42 -9.19 4.45
C THR A 22 16.21 -9.61 3.22
N THR A 23 17.17 -10.53 3.38
CA THR A 23 17.91 -11.08 2.24
C THR A 23 17.02 -11.97 1.39
N GLU A 24 16.17 -12.80 2.03
CA GLU A 24 15.22 -13.68 1.36
C GLU A 24 14.12 -12.91 0.60
N HIS A 25 13.54 -11.88 1.22
CA HIS A 25 12.45 -11.10 0.65
C HIS A 25 12.90 -9.86 -0.14
N GLY A 26 14.19 -9.52 -0.11
CA GLY A 26 14.77 -8.38 -0.82
C GLY A 26 14.36 -7.00 -0.29
N GLU A 27 13.73 -6.92 0.88
CA GLU A 27 13.18 -5.69 1.45
C GLU A 27 13.31 -5.66 2.98
N ASN A 28 13.62 -4.49 3.53
CA ASN A 28 13.58 -4.24 4.97
C ASN A 28 12.30 -3.45 5.32
N PRO A 29 11.27 -4.08 5.92
CA PRO A 29 10.02 -3.40 6.30
C PRO A 29 10.24 -2.21 7.21
N ALA A 30 11.32 -2.23 8.02
CA ALA A 30 11.62 -1.16 8.95
C ALA A 30 11.68 0.20 8.24
N ARG A 31 12.20 0.26 7.01
CA ARG A 31 12.32 1.51 6.24
C ARG A 31 11.00 2.27 6.05
N PHE A 32 9.87 1.56 6.05
CA PHE A 32 8.53 2.16 5.94
C PHE A 32 7.87 2.35 7.30
N LEU A 33 8.33 1.62 8.31
CA LEU A 33 7.71 1.55 9.64
C LEU A 33 8.40 2.49 10.64
N VAL A 34 9.58 3.05 10.34
CA VAL A 34 10.31 3.99 11.22
C VAL A 34 9.54 5.30 11.42
N GLU A 35 8.91 5.84 10.38
CA GLU A 35 8.30 7.17 10.43
C GLU A 35 6.90 7.14 11.09
N GLU A 36 6.54 8.26 11.72
CA GLU A 36 5.20 8.46 12.29
C GLU A 36 4.15 8.50 11.17
N LEU A 37 2.99 7.90 11.43
CA LEU A 37 1.81 7.97 10.55
C LEU A 37 1.16 9.35 10.72
N THR A 38 1.73 10.38 10.09
CA THR A 38 1.03 11.65 9.93
C THR A 38 0.05 11.54 8.76
N VAL A 39 -1.16 12.08 8.93
CA VAL A 39 -2.04 12.36 7.79
C VAL A 39 -1.30 13.35 6.91
N ASP A 40 -1.20 13.01 5.64
CA ASP A 40 -0.56 13.87 4.65
C ASP A 40 -1.55 14.97 4.24
N ASP A 41 -1.16 16.22 4.51
CA ASP A 41 -1.95 17.40 4.19
C ASP A 41 -1.56 18.00 2.82
N GLY A 42 -0.74 17.34 1.98
CA GLY A 42 -0.58 17.80 0.59
C GLY A 42 0.59 17.34 -0.28
N ASP A 43 1.39 16.33 0.05
CA ASP A 43 2.51 15.87 -0.81
C ASP A 43 2.58 14.36 -1.14
N GLY A 44 1.76 13.55 -0.49
CA GLY A 44 1.53 12.12 -0.75
C GLY A 44 2.39 11.14 0.04
N THR A 45 3.29 11.59 0.93
CA THR A 45 4.55 10.84 1.06
C THR A 45 4.78 10.00 2.32
N THR A 46 4.12 10.19 3.47
CA THR A 46 4.66 9.58 4.72
C THR A 46 3.77 8.59 5.48
N GLY A 47 2.44 8.61 5.35
CA GLY A 47 1.57 7.56 5.93
C GLY A 47 1.00 6.57 4.90
N GLU A 48 0.68 7.08 3.71
CA GLU A 48 -0.01 6.31 2.68
C GLU A 48 0.91 5.35 1.92
N LEU A 49 2.20 5.69 1.79
CA LEU A 49 3.19 4.86 1.10
C LEU A 49 3.35 3.49 1.76
N MET A 50 3.34 3.44 3.10
CA MET A 50 3.41 2.20 3.87
C MET A 50 2.16 1.33 3.63
N LEU A 51 0.96 1.91 3.68
CA LEU A 51 -0.29 1.16 3.44
C LEU A 51 -0.41 0.70 1.99
N ALA A 52 0.00 1.53 1.04
CA ALA A 52 0.10 1.15 -0.37
C ALA A 52 1.09 -0.01 -0.57
N ARG A 53 2.21 0.00 0.14
CA ARG A 53 3.18 -1.09 0.10
C ARG A 53 2.62 -2.39 0.67
N ILE A 54 1.90 -2.32 1.80
CA ILE A 54 1.19 -3.46 2.42
C ILE A 54 0.19 -4.09 1.45
N ARG A 55 -0.60 -3.26 0.74
CA ARG A 55 -1.54 -3.75 -0.29
C ARG A 55 -0.83 -4.51 -1.42
N GLY A 56 0.41 -4.15 -1.72
CA GLY A 56 1.25 -4.80 -2.73
C GLY A 56 2.08 -6.00 -2.24
N LEU A 57 1.90 -6.49 -1.01
CA LEU A 57 2.61 -7.69 -0.56
C LEU A 57 2.04 -8.93 -1.26
N GLU A 58 2.92 -9.80 -1.72
CA GLU A 58 2.56 -10.91 -2.60
C GLU A 58 2.33 -12.23 -1.85
N THR A 59 2.97 -12.42 -0.70
CA THR A 59 2.91 -13.69 0.04
C THR A 59 2.47 -13.49 1.48
N ILE A 60 1.86 -14.52 2.05
CA ILE A 60 1.48 -14.59 3.46
C ILE A 60 2.75 -14.53 4.32
N ALA A 61 3.82 -15.20 3.89
CA ALA A 61 5.12 -15.13 4.57
C ALA A 61 5.62 -13.68 4.69
N LEU A 62 5.50 -12.89 3.62
CA LEU A 62 5.91 -11.50 3.62
C LEU A 62 5.02 -10.63 4.53
N CYS A 63 3.71 -10.87 4.56
CA CYS A 63 2.80 -10.19 5.49
C CYS A 63 3.20 -10.45 6.96
N ARG A 64 3.49 -11.72 7.30
CA ARG A 64 3.92 -12.11 8.65
C ARG A 64 5.29 -11.55 9.02
N PHE A 65 6.20 -11.47 8.06
CA PHE A 65 7.48 -10.83 8.27
C PHE A 65 7.32 -9.34 8.62
N TRP A 66 6.51 -8.61 7.84
CA TRP A 66 6.17 -7.20 8.12
C TRP A 66 5.54 -7.02 9.51
N LEU A 67 4.62 -7.89 9.90
CA LEU A 67 4.00 -7.87 11.23
C LEU A 67 5.03 -8.09 12.35
N GLY A 68 5.98 -9.01 12.13
CA GLY A 68 7.09 -9.25 13.06
C GLY A 68 7.97 -8.01 13.23
N VAL A 69 8.27 -7.29 12.15
CA VAL A 69 9.05 -6.05 12.22
C VAL A 69 8.30 -4.94 12.95
N GLU A 70 7.00 -4.75 12.71
CA GLU A 70 6.19 -3.75 13.44
C GLU A 70 6.19 -4.04 14.95
N ARG A 71 6.00 -5.31 15.34
CA ARG A 71 6.05 -5.72 16.76
C ARG A 71 7.42 -5.48 17.39
N TYR A 72 8.49 -5.76 16.65
CA TYR A 72 9.85 -5.50 17.10
C TYR A 72 10.09 -4.00 17.33
N LEU A 73 9.72 -3.16 16.37
CA LEU A 73 9.88 -1.70 16.47
C LEU A 73 9.02 -1.11 17.59
N ALA A 74 7.80 -1.61 17.76
CA ALA A 74 6.91 -1.22 18.84
C ALA A 74 7.56 -1.49 20.21
N ALA A 75 8.07 -2.70 20.41
CA ALA A 75 8.79 -3.07 21.64
C ALA A 75 10.06 -2.21 21.87
N HIS A 76 10.79 -1.85 20.81
CA HIS A 76 11.98 -0.98 20.93
C HIS A 76 11.64 0.47 21.28
N ALA A 77 10.45 0.92 20.90
CA ALA A 77 9.96 2.26 21.18
C ALA A 77 9.03 2.32 22.40
N ASP A 78 8.94 1.23 23.19
CA ASP A 78 8.05 1.10 24.36
C ASP A 78 6.59 1.51 24.06
N ARG A 79 6.10 1.07 22.90
CA ARG A 79 4.71 1.29 22.44
C ARG A 79 4.07 -0.02 22.02
N ASP A 80 2.76 -0.02 21.91
CA ASP A 80 2.04 -1.10 21.24
C ASP A 80 2.23 -1.03 19.71
N PRO A 81 2.12 -2.17 18.99
CA PRO A 81 2.01 -2.20 17.54
C PRO A 81 0.86 -1.29 17.08
N ARG A 82 1.06 -0.56 15.98
CA ARG A 82 0.03 0.33 15.46
C ARG A 82 -1.13 -0.48 14.90
N ASP A 83 -2.31 -0.36 15.50
CA ASP A 83 -3.53 -1.08 15.08
C ASP A 83 -3.77 -0.98 13.57
N ARG A 84 -3.66 0.23 13.00
CA ARG A 84 -3.83 0.46 11.56
C ARG A 84 -2.85 -0.35 10.68
N VAL A 85 -1.64 -0.62 11.15
CA VAL A 85 -0.65 -1.45 10.44
C VAL A 85 -1.01 -2.93 10.59
N VAL A 86 -1.39 -3.34 11.81
CA VAL A 86 -1.80 -4.72 12.09
C VAL A 86 -3.02 -5.09 11.26
N ASP A 87 -4.08 -4.28 11.31
CA ASP A 87 -5.31 -4.49 10.55
C ASP A 87 -5.05 -4.61 9.05
N ALA A 88 -4.22 -3.71 8.48
CA ALA A 88 -3.88 -3.73 7.06
C ALA A 88 -3.11 -5.01 6.65
N LEU A 89 -2.22 -5.50 7.51
CA LEU A 89 -1.47 -6.74 7.28
C LEU A 89 -2.37 -7.97 7.39
N GLU A 90 -3.28 -8.00 8.35
CA GLU A 90 -4.23 -9.09 8.54
C GLU A 90 -5.25 -9.16 7.39
N GLU A 91 -5.78 -8.02 6.96
CA GLU A 91 -6.68 -7.92 5.80
C GLU A 91 -5.98 -8.40 4.52
N ARG A 92 -4.70 -8.01 4.35
CA ARG A 92 -3.91 -8.46 3.20
C ARG A 92 -3.65 -9.96 3.25
N GLU A 93 -3.23 -10.50 4.39
CA GLU A 93 -3.01 -11.94 4.58
C GLU A 93 -4.29 -12.72 4.26
N GLU A 94 -5.45 -12.25 4.73
CA GLU A 94 -6.73 -12.88 4.46
C GLU A 94 -7.11 -12.81 2.97
N THR A 95 -6.81 -11.70 2.30
CA THR A 95 -6.99 -11.58 0.85
C THR A 95 -6.14 -12.61 0.10
N LEU A 96 -4.87 -12.78 0.48
CA LEU A 96 -3.97 -13.77 -0.11
C LEU A 96 -4.42 -15.20 0.19
N ARG A 97 -4.95 -15.47 1.39
CA ARG A 97 -5.54 -16.78 1.74
C ARG A 97 -6.74 -17.13 0.86
N LYS A 98 -7.61 -16.16 0.57
CA LYS A 98 -8.81 -16.36 -0.26
C LYS A 98 -8.52 -16.46 -1.75
N ARG A 99 -7.59 -15.64 -2.26
CA ARG A 99 -7.35 -15.48 -3.71
C ARG A 99 -6.10 -16.21 -4.22
N GLY A 100 -5.28 -16.74 -3.31
CA GLY A 100 -3.94 -17.25 -3.60
C GLY A 100 -2.86 -16.19 -3.45
N GLU A 101 -1.62 -16.64 -3.26
CA GLU A 101 -0.44 -15.76 -3.24
C GLU A 101 -0.13 -15.19 -4.63
N GLY A 102 0.52 -14.02 -4.66
CA GLY A 102 0.83 -13.24 -5.85
C GLY A 102 -0.01 -11.95 -5.96
N ILE A 103 0.41 -11.04 -6.84
CA ILE A 103 -0.45 -9.93 -7.24
C ILE A 103 -1.47 -10.50 -8.23
N ALA A 104 -2.77 -10.30 -8.00
CA ALA A 104 -3.83 -10.80 -8.89
C ALA A 104 -3.71 -10.30 -10.35
N GLN A 105 -2.90 -9.27 -10.57
CA GLN A 105 -2.58 -8.69 -11.88
C GLN A 105 -1.20 -9.09 -12.42
N ALA A 106 -0.36 -9.78 -11.65
CA ALA A 106 0.92 -10.29 -12.12
C ALA A 106 0.68 -11.28 -13.27
N GLY A 107 1.42 -11.13 -14.36
CA GLY A 107 1.25 -11.91 -15.58
C GLY A 107 0.14 -11.42 -16.53
N LEU A 108 -0.73 -10.51 -16.08
CA LEU A 108 -1.71 -9.88 -16.97
C LEU A 108 -1.07 -8.76 -17.79
N SER A 109 -1.43 -8.70 -19.07
CA SER A 109 -1.14 -7.56 -19.93
C SER A 109 -1.86 -6.31 -19.45
N ALA A 110 -1.44 -5.14 -19.95
CA ALA A 110 -2.10 -3.87 -19.64
C ALA A 110 -3.55 -3.79 -20.15
N ALA A 111 -3.91 -4.61 -21.15
CA ALA A 111 -5.29 -4.71 -21.64
C ALA A 111 -6.14 -5.53 -20.65
N GLU A 112 -5.68 -6.72 -20.26
CA GLU A 112 -6.39 -7.59 -19.31
C GLU A 112 -6.53 -6.96 -17.93
N ARG A 113 -5.53 -6.18 -17.49
CA ARG A 113 -5.65 -5.37 -16.26
C ARG A 113 -6.76 -4.33 -16.35
N ARG A 114 -6.88 -3.65 -17.50
CA ARG A 114 -7.93 -2.64 -17.71
C ARG A 114 -9.30 -3.28 -17.78
N GLU A 115 -9.43 -4.40 -18.49
CA GLU A 115 -10.69 -5.15 -18.60
C GLU A 115 -11.18 -5.63 -17.23
N ARG A 116 -10.32 -6.25 -16.42
CA ARG A 116 -10.67 -6.66 -15.05
C ARG A 116 -10.94 -5.47 -14.11
N ALA A 117 -10.25 -4.35 -14.30
CA ALA A 117 -10.54 -3.13 -13.56
C ALA A 117 -11.93 -2.60 -13.94
N THR A 118 -12.28 -2.58 -15.23
CA THR A 118 -13.60 -2.17 -15.72
C THR A 118 -14.73 -3.08 -15.23
N GLU A 119 -14.52 -4.39 -15.11
CA GLU A 119 -15.50 -5.28 -14.47
C GLU A 119 -15.76 -4.90 -13.00
N LEU A 120 -14.71 -4.55 -12.25
CA LEU A 120 -14.83 -4.11 -10.85
C LEU A 120 -15.38 -2.67 -10.72
N ASP A 121 -15.08 -1.80 -11.68
CA ASP A 121 -15.50 -0.38 -11.73
C ASP A 121 -16.97 -0.24 -12.14
N SER A 122 -17.58 -1.29 -12.69
CA SER A 122 -19.01 -1.32 -13.02
C SER A 122 -19.94 -1.15 -11.80
N GLU A 123 -19.39 -1.22 -10.58
CA GLU A 123 -20.11 -0.99 -9.31
C GLU A 123 -19.77 0.36 -8.63
N SER A 124 -18.85 1.18 -9.15
CA SER A 124 -18.48 2.46 -8.55
C SER A 124 -18.28 3.55 -9.61
N VAL A 125 -19.30 4.41 -9.76
CA VAL A 125 -19.33 5.45 -10.79
C VAL A 125 -19.19 6.82 -10.13
N ALA A 126 -18.01 7.12 -9.60
CA ALA A 126 -17.74 8.45 -9.06
C ALA A 126 -17.60 9.46 -10.21
N VAL A 127 -18.42 10.51 -10.18
CA VAL A 127 -18.43 11.59 -11.17
C VAL A 127 -18.03 12.89 -10.50
N LEU A 128 -17.36 13.77 -11.24
CA LEU A 128 -17.15 15.14 -10.78
C LEU A 128 -18.41 15.92 -11.07
N VAL A 129 -18.91 16.66 -10.09
CA VAL A 129 -20.05 17.57 -10.25
C VAL A 129 -19.64 18.99 -9.91
N ASP A 130 -20.24 19.98 -10.55
CA ASP A 130 -20.09 21.38 -10.18
C ASP A 130 -20.96 21.77 -8.97
N GLU A 131 -20.96 23.07 -8.64
CA GLU A 131 -21.74 23.63 -7.53
C GLU A 131 -23.26 23.43 -7.70
N ASP A 132 -23.73 23.27 -8.93
CA ASP A 132 -25.13 23.04 -9.28
C ASP A 132 -25.49 21.54 -9.32
N GLY A 133 -24.50 20.66 -9.11
CA GLY A 133 -24.66 19.20 -9.13
C GLY A 133 -24.64 18.58 -10.53
N GLU A 134 -24.23 19.35 -11.55
CA GLU A 134 -24.13 18.88 -12.93
C GLU A 134 -22.78 18.20 -13.17
N GLU A 135 -22.79 17.09 -13.90
CA GLU A 135 -21.57 16.33 -14.19
C GLU A 135 -20.59 17.16 -15.05
N VAL A 136 -19.35 17.26 -14.58
CA VAL A 136 -18.28 18.00 -15.25
C VAL A 136 -17.10 17.09 -15.60
N SER A 137 -16.44 17.43 -16.70
CA SER A 137 -15.26 16.70 -17.17
C SER A 137 -14.14 16.71 -16.13
N TRP A 138 -13.45 15.58 -15.99
CA TRP A 138 -12.18 15.41 -15.26
C TRP A 138 -11.06 16.37 -15.65
N SER A 139 -11.17 17.05 -16.79
CA SER A 139 -10.25 18.12 -17.19
C SER A 139 -10.51 19.48 -16.50
N ARG A 140 -11.66 19.66 -15.84
CA ARG A 140 -12.10 20.88 -15.13
C ARG A 140 -12.26 20.61 -13.63
N GLN A 141 -11.16 20.31 -12.96
CA GLN A 141 -11.17 19.94 -11.53
C GLN A 141 -11.40 21.14 -10.59
N ARG A 142 -11.14 22.37 -11.05
CA ARG A 142 -11.24 23.56 -10.19
C ARG A 142 -12.71 23.92 -9.95
N GLY A 143 -13.17 23.76 -8.71
CA GLY A 143 -14.56 24.02 -8.28
C GLY A 143 -15.48 22.80 -8.35
N ALA A 144 -14.97 21.65 -8.78
CA ALA A 144 -15.75 20.42 -8.83
C ALA A 144 -15.62 19.63 -7.52
N VAL A 145 -16.68 18.91 -7.14
CA VAL A 145 -16.71 17.98 -6.00
C VAL A 145 -17.05 16.56 -6.49
N MET A 146 -16.61 15.55 -5.74
CA MET A 146 -16.88 14.15 -6.08
C MET A 146 -18.32 13.78 -5.69
N GLY A 147 -19.11 13.32 -6.64
CA GLY A 147 -20.46 12.77 -6.45
C GLY A 147 -20.53 11.30 -6.87
N ALA A 148 -21.53 10.58 -6.37
CA ALA A 148 -21.85 9.24 -6.87
C ALA A 148 -22.90 9.35 -8.00
N SER A 149 -22.61 8.77 -9.16
CA SER A 149 -23.60 8.63 -10.22
C SER A 149 -24.67 7.62 -9.81
N ARG A 150 -25.92 7.88 -10.21
CA ARG A 150 -27.12 7.19 -9.73
C ARG A 150 -27.59 6.10 -10.68
#